data_AF-A0A523XDF7-F1
#
_entry.id   AF-A0A523XDF7-F1
#
_cell.length_a   1.000
_cell.length_b   1.000
_cell.length_c   1.000
_cell.angle_alpha   90.00
_cell.angle_beta   90.00
_cell.angle_gamma   90.00
#
_symmetry.space_group_name_H-M   'P 1'
#
loop_
_entity.id
_entity.type
_entity.pdbx_description
1 polymer ?
#
loop_
_entity_poly.entity_id
_entity_poly.type
_entity_poly.pdbx_seq_one_letter_code
_entity_poly.pdbx_strand_id
1 'polypeptide(L)' 'MRIEKFEEIQAWQEARELTKMIYRITKKVRFQKDFGLRD' A
#
# COMPACT_ATOMS: atom_id res chain seq x y z
N MET A 1 -11.35 -18.30 16.68
CA MET A 1 -11.32 -16.82 16.61
C MET A 1 -12.21 -16.42 15.44
N ARG A 2 -13.27 -15.64 15.68
CA ARG A 2 -14.16 -15.16 14.61
C ARG A 2 -13.64 -13.79 14.16
N ILE A 3 -13.59 -13.59 12.85
CA ILE A 3 -13.28 -12.29 12.24
C ILE A 3 -14.60 -11.52 12.18
N GLU A 4 -14.67 -10.40 12.89
CA GLU A 4 -15.83 -9.51 12.91
C GLU A 4 -15.68 -8.37 11.89
N LYS A 5 -14.44 -8.07 11.48
CA LYS A 5 -14.10 -7.03 10.50
C LYS A 5 -12.96 -7.45 9.59
N PHE A 6 -13.00 -6.98 8.35
CA PHE A 6 -11.97 -7.29 7.35
C PHE A 6 -10.56 -6.89 7.81
N GLU A 7 -10.48 -5.80 8.57
CA GLU A 7 -9.24 -5.25 9.11
C GLU A 7 -8.57 -6.13 10.16
N GLU A 8 -9.26 -7.12 10.72
CA GLU A 8 -8.69 -8.08 11.66
C GLU A 8 -7.88 -9.18 10.97
N ILE A 9 -8.01 -9.31 9.64
CA ILE A 9 -7.21 -10.25 8.86
C ILE A 9 -5.77 -9.74 8.80
N GLN A 10 -4.84 -10.50 9.38
CA GLN A 10 -3.42 -10.14 9.39
C GLN A 10 -2.86 -9.92 7.97
N ALA A 11 -3.19 -10.80 7.01
CA ALA A 11 -2.79 -10.63 5.62
C ALA A 11 -3.30 -9.32 5.00
N TRP A 12 -4.48 -8.83 5.40
CA TRP A 12 -4.99 -7.54 4.95
C TRP A 12 -4.18 -6.38 5.54
N GLN A 13 -3.84 -6.45 6.83
CA GLN A 13 -3.02 -5.44 7.49
C GLN A 13 -1.65 -5.35 6.83
N GLU A 14 -1.00 -6.49 6.59
CA GLU A 14 0.31 -6.56 5.92
C GLU A 14 0.25 -6.02 4.49
N ALA A 15 -0.76 -6.42 3.70
CA ALA A 15 -0.96 -5.91 2.35
C ALA A 15 -1.18 -4.38 2.34
N ARG A 16 -1.90 -3.84 3.32
CA ARG A 16 -2.15 -2.40 3.45
C ARG A 16 -0.86 -1.64 3.77
N GLU A 17 -0.01 -2.15 4.65
CA GLU A 17 1.28 -1.53 4.96
C GLU A 17 2.25 -1.59 3.77
N LEU A 18 2.32 -2.73 3.07
CA LEU A 18 3.09 -2.87 1.83
C LEU A 18 2.65 -1.84 0.78
N THR A 19 1.34 -1.70 0.58
CA THR A 19 0.77 -0.75 -0.38
C THR A 19 1.15 0.70 -0.04
N LYS A 20 1.04 1.09 1.23
CA LYS A 20 1.48 2.43 1.70
C LYS A 20 2.96 2.66 1.43
N MET A 21 3.80 1.65 1.65
CA MET A 21 5.23 1.73 1.40
C MET A 21 5.53 1.97 -0.08
N ILE A 22 4.86 1.25 -0.98
CA ILE A 22 4.99 1.43 -2.44
C ILE A 22 4.64 2.87 -2.82
N TYR A 23 3.45 3.36 -2.44
CA TYR A 23 3.06 4.74 -2.73
C TYR A 23 4.03 5.79 -2.17
N ARG A 24 4.61 5.56 -0.99
CA ARG A 24 5.61 6.47 -0.43
C ARG A 24 6.89 6.52 -1.27
N ILE A 25 7.30 5.38 -1.84
CA ILE A 25 8.49 5.28 -2.68
C ILE A 25 8.21 5.89 -4.06
N THR A 26 7.06 5.59 -4.66
CA THR A 26 6.71 6.05 -6.01
C THR A 26 6.29 7.52 -6.07
N LYS A 27 5.85 8.13 -4.95
CA LYS A 27 5.61 9.59 -4.88
C LYS A 27 6.89 10.46 -4.86
N LYS A 28 8.09 9.86 -4.87
CA LYS A 28 9.35 10.62 -4.88
C LYS A 28 9.63 11.24 -6.25
N VAL A 29 10.39 12.35 -6.25
CA VAL A 29 10.82 13.09 -7.47
C VAL A 29 11.39 12.18 -8.56
N ARG A 30 12.08 11.10 -8.16
CA ARG A 30 12.67 10.10 -9.06
C ARG A 30 11.67 9.45 -10.02
N PHE A 31 10.40 9.36 -9.63
CA PHE A 31 9.32 8.78 -10.43
C PHE A 31 8.35 9.84 -10.99
N GLN A 32 8.63 11.15 -10.87
CA GLN A 32 7.70 12.20 -11.30
C GLN A 32 7.32 12.17 -12.79
N LYS A 33 8.18 11.58 -13.63
CA LYS A 33 7.96 11.38 -15.07
C LYS A 33 7.48 9.98 -15.43
N ASP A 34 7.39 9.09 -14.44
CA ASP A 34 6.83 7.76 -14.59
C ASP A 34 5.36 7.80 -14.18
N PHE A 35 4.52 8.23 -15.13
CA PHE A 35 3.08 8.42 -14.91
C PHE A 35 2.36 7.12 -14.55
N GLY A 36 2.91 5.95 -14.87
CA GLY A 36 2.34 4.66 -14.49
C GLY A 36 2.62 4.25 -13.04
N LEU A 37 3.67 4.81 -12.43
CA LEU A 37 4.04 4.53 -11.03
C LEU A 37 3.61 5.64 -10.06
N ARG A 38 3.42 6.86 -10.56
CA ARG A 38 3.09 8.04 -9.75
C ARG A 38 1.60 8.19 -9.45
N ASP A 39 0.74 7.91 -10.43
CA ASP A 39 -0.71 8.16 -10.40
C ASP A 39 -1.50 6.88 -10.03
#